data_AF-A0A917J7X5-F1
#
_entry.id   AF-A0A917J7X5-F1
#
_cell.length_a   1.000
_cell.length_b   1.000
_cell.length_c   1.000
_cell.angle_alpha   90.00
_cell.angle_beta   90.00
_cell.angle_gamma   90.00
#
_symmetry.space_group_name_H-M   'P 1'
#
loop_
_entity.id
_entity.type
_entity.pdbx_description
1 polymer ?
#
loop_
_entity_poly.entity_id
_entity_poly.type
_entity_poly.pdbx_seq_one_letter_code
_entity_poly.pdbx_strand_id
1 'polypeptide(L)' 'MVTVENGNPDNTKEQAWENPASPKDASDDRDDEQVQRQYEEAKRRKDNLTEKDHIDKEKKTE' A
#
# COMPACT_ATOMS: atom_id res chain seq x y z
N MET A 1 55.47 2.94 16.59
CA MET A 1 54.67 3.65 15.57
C MET A 1 54.14 2.59 14.62
N VAL A 2 52.85 2.36 14.43
CA VAL A 2 51.64 3.19 14.65
C VAL A 2 50.50 2.24 15.05
N THR A 3 49.81 2.52 16.15
CA THR A 3 48.48 1.95 16.42
C THR A 3 47.45 2.83 15.73
N VAL A 4 46.75 2.28 14.74
CA VAL A 4 45.62 2.95 14.08
C VAL A 4 44.37 2.68 14.91
N GLU A 5 44.02 3.63 15.76
CA GLU A 5 42.74 3.67 16.46
C GLU A 5 41.69 4.30 15.55
N ASN A 6 41.08 3.51 14.67
CA ASN A 6 39.87 3.92 13.97
C ASN A 6 38.65 3.58 14.84
N GLY A 7 38.50 4.28 15.96
CA GLY A 7 37.26 4.27 16.74
C GLY A 7 36.29 5.30 16.17
N ASN A 8 35.28 4.85 15.42
CA ASN A 8 34.12 5.69 15.13
C ASN A 8 33.36 5.93 16.45
N PRO A 9 33.28 7.16 16.99
CA PRO A 9 32.72 7.41 18.33
C PRO A 9 31.19 7.23 18.42
N ASP A 10 30.51 6.91 17.31
CA ASP A 10 29.04 6.83 17.25
C ASP A 10 28.45 5.43 17.54
N ASN A 11 29.24 4.44 17.96
CA ASN A 11 28.79 3.04 18.03
C ASN A 11 28.63 2.46 19.46
N THR A 12 28.20 3.25 20.44
CA THR A 12 28.05 2.76 21.84
C THR A 12 26.78 3.19 22.56
N LYS A 13 25.71 3.51 21.83
CA LYS A 13 24.36 3.56 22.42
C LYS A 13 23.39 2.96 21.42
N GLU A 14 23.30 1.63 21.40
CA GLU A 14 22.17 0.96 20.76
C GLU A 14 20.89 1.57 21.37
N GLN A 15 20.11 2.23 20.53
CA GLN A 15 18.88 2.85 20.95
C GLN A 15 17.89 1.72 21.28
N ALA A 16 17.64 1.51 22.58
CA ALA A 16 16.63 0.56 23.02
C ALA A 16 15.26 1.12 22.63
N TRP A 17 14.64 0.54 21.61
CA TRP A 17 13.29 0.90 21.20
C TRP A 17 12.31 0.27 22.20
N GLU A 18 11.48 1.11 22.83
CA GLU A 18 10.41 0.64 23.71
C GLU A 18 9.36 -0.15 22.92
N ASN A 19 8.90 -1.27 23.48
CA ASN A 19 7.84 -2.05 22.85
C ASN A 19 6.49 -1.35 23.08
N PRO A 20 5.76 -0.96 22.02
CA PRO A 20 4.45 -0.32 22.19
C PRO A 20 3.52 -1.21 23.01
N ALA A 21 2.80 -0.61 23.98
CA ALA A 21 1.95 -1.34 24.90
C ALA A 21 0.72 -2.00 24.22
N SER A 22 0.28 -1.46 23.09
CA SER A 22 -0.89 -1.92 22.33
C SER A 22 -0.63 -1.94 20.83
N PRO A 23 0.22 -2.86 20.32
CA PRO A 23 0.52 -2.93 18.89
C PRO A 23 -0.71 -3.34 18.05
N LYS A 24 -1.68 -3.99 18.67
CA LYS A 24 -2.96 -4.41 18.06
C LYS A 24 -3.91 -3.26 17.73
N ASP A 25 -3.73 -2.11 18.37
CA ASP A 25 -4.58 -0.93 18.19
C ASP A 25 -3.93 0.08 17.22
N ALA A 26 -2.84 -0.32 16.56
CA ALA A 26 -2.25 0.44 15.47
C ALA A 26 -3.27 0.49 14.31
N SER A 27 -3.74 1.69 14.01
CA SER A 27 -4.62 1.96 12.86
C SER A 27 -3.79 2.66 11.80
N ASP A 28 -3.87 2.21 10.54
CA ASP A 28 -3.33 2.95 9.41
C ASP A 28 -4.44 3.84 8.85
N ASP A 29 -4.25 5.16 8.85
CA ASP A 29 -5.23 6.11 8.30
C ASP A 29 -5.55 5.85 6.82
N ARG A 30 -4.73 5.05 6.13
CA ARG A 30 -4.92 4.64 4.73
C ARG A 30 -5.84 3.43 4.57
N ASP A 31 -6.24 2.77 5.65
CA ASP A 31 -7.12 1.60 5.56
C ASP A 31 -8.45 1.94 4.91
N ASP A 32 -9.03 3.09 5.24
CA ASP A 32 -10.25 3.61 4.62
C ASP A 32 -10.06 3.89 3.12
N GLU A 33 -8.93 4.49 2.74
CA GLU A 33 -8.58 4.76 1.35
C GLU A 33 -8.42 3.45 0.55
N GLN A 34 -7.81 2.44 1.14
CA GLN A 34 -7.65 1.12 0.51
C GLN A 34 -9.00 0.45 0.25
N VAL A 35 -9.94 0.54 1.19
CA VAL A 35 -11.30 0.01 1.01
C VAL A 35 -12.02 0.74 -0.11
N GLN A 36 -11.92 2.08 -0.15
CA GLN A 36 -12.54 2.87 -1.21
C GLN A 36 -11.97 2.51 -2.59
N ARG A 37 -10.66 2.37 -2.72
CA ARG A 37 -10.02 1.98 -3.99
C ARG A 37 -10.49 0.61 -4.47
N GLN A 38 -10.61 -0.36 -3.56
CA GLN A 38 -11.12 -1.69 -3.89
C GLN A 38 -12.56 -1.64 -4.40
N TYR A 39 -13.40 -0.83 -3.75
CA TYR A 39 -14.77 -0.62 -4.19
C TYR A 39 -14.86 0.00 -5.60
N GLU A 40 -14.08 1.06 -5.86
CA GLU A 40 -14.05 1.71 -7.17
C GLU A 40 -13.57 0.76 -8.28
N GLU A 41 -12.55 -0.03 -8.01
CA GLU A 41 -12.03 -1.03 -8.94
C GLU A 41 -13.05 -2.15 -9.21
N ALA A 42 -13.72 -2.65 -8.17
CA ALA A 42 -14.79 -3.61 -8.31
C ALA A 42 -15.95 -3.06 -9.13
N LYS A 43 -16.30 -1.79 -8.94
CA LYS A 43 -17.31 -1.08 -9.73
C LYS A 43 -16.90 -1.00 -11.20
N ARG A 44 -15.68 -0.55 -11.51
CA ARG A 44 -15.16 -0.51 -12.91
C ARG A 44 -15.20 -1.88 -13.58
N ARG A 45 -14.76 -2.93 -12.87
CA ARG A 45 -14.80 -4.30 -13.39
C ARG A 45 -16.21 -4.78 -13.66
N LYS A 46 -17.13 -4.52 -12.73
CA LYS A 46 -18.54 -4.86 -12.90
C LYS A 46 -19.13 -4.12 -14.09
N ASP A 47 -18.89 -2.82 -14.20
CA ASP A 47 -19.42 -2.00 -15.29
C ASP A 47 -18.90 -2.53 -16.64
N ASN A 48 -17.59 -2.78 -16.77
CA ASN A 48 -16.99 -3.39 -17.97
C ASN A 48 -17.54 -4.79 -18.29
N LEU A 49 -17.85 -5.61 -17.28
CA LEU A 49 -18.37 -6.97 -17.47
C LEU A 49 -19.88 -6.99 -17.75
N THR A 50 -20.61 -5.99 -17.26
CA THR A 50 -22.07 -5.87 -17.41
C THR A 50 -22.49 -4.99 -18.57
N GLU A 51 -21.54 -4.35 -19.25
CA GLU A 51 -21.74 -3.67 -20.53
C GLU A 51 -22.08 -4.69 -21.63
N LYS A 52 -23.34 -5.12 -21.65
CA LYS A 52 -23.91 -6.06 -22.64
C LYS A 52 -24.21 -5.39 -23.98
N ASP A 53 -24.08 -4.06 -24.05
CA ASP A 53 -24.44 -3.28 -25.22
C ASP A 53 -23.50 -3.47 -26.43
N HIS A 54 -22.45 -4.28 -26.35
CA HIS A 54 -21.50 -4.41 -27.47
C HIS A 54 -21.78 -5.58 -28.42
N ILE A 55 -22.65 -6.52 -28.02
CA ILE A 55 -22.87 -7.77 -28.78
C ILE A 55 -24.11 -7.66 -29.69
N ASP A 56 -25.14 -6.91 -29.29
CA ASP A 56 -26.40 -6.75 -30.05
C ASP A 56 -26.53 -5.40 -30.78
N LYS A 57 -25.45 -4.59 -30.84
CA LYS A 57 -25.46 -3.37 -31.66
C LYS A 57 -25.51 -3.76 -33.14
N GLU A 58 -26.65 -3.53 -33.78
CA GLU A 58 -26.83 -3.65 -35.23
C GLU A 58 -25.65 -2.96 -35.94
N LYS A 59 -24.82 -3.76 -36.62
CA LYS A 59 -23.77 -3.22 -37.48
C LYS A 59 -24.46 -2.44 -38.58
N LYS A 60 -24.38 -1.11 -38.55
CA LYS A 60 -24.71 -0.29 -39.72
C LYS A 60 -23.76 -0.69 -40.84
N THR A 61 -24.26 -1.48 -41.78
CA THR A 61 -23.66 -1.66 -43.10
C THR A 61 -23.82 -0.34 -43.85
N GLU A 62 -22.70 0.30 -44.15
CA GLU A 62 -22.58 1.42 -45.10
C GLU A 62 -22.38 0.90 -46.53
#